data_AF-A0A4R9PGL3-F1
#
_entry.id   AF-A0A4R9PGL3-F1
#
_cell.length_a   1.000
_cell.length_b   1.000
_cell.length_c   1.000
_cell.angle_alpha   90.00
_cell.angle_beta   90.00
_cell.angle_gamma   90.00
#
_symmetry.space_group_name_H-M   'P 1'
#
loop_
_entity.id
_entity.type
_entity.pdbx_description
1 polymer ?
#
loop_
_entity_poly.entity_id
_entity_poly.type
_entity_poly.pdbx_seq_one_letter_code
_entity_poly.pdbx_strand_id
1 'polypeptide(L)'
;GGVNVLRYGMARDLILGLEVVLADGELWNGFCGLRKNNSGYDLKQLFIGAEGTLGIITGVEVKLFPKPARVETAYIGVASFEAAIALFRQARRDCSDLVS
;
A
#
# COMPACT_ATOMS: atom_id res chain seq x y z
N GLY A 1 2.63 7.38 -0.75
CA GLY A 1 2.56 6.50 0.44
C GLY A 1 2.07 7.33 1.61
N GLY A 2 1.32 6.73 2.54
CA GLY A 2 0.77 7.43 3.72
C GLY A 2 1.53 7.14 5.01
N VAL A 3 1.08 7.72 6.13
CA VAL A 3 1.68 7.54 7.47
C VAL A 3 1.71 6.07 7.94
N ASN A 4 0.79 5.24 7.43
CA ASN A 4 0.69 3.81 7.76
C ASN A 4 1.42 2.90 6.75
N VAL A 5 2.34 3.44 5.94
CA VAL A 5 3.10 2.66 4.94
C VAL A 5 3.96 1.57 5.58
N LEU A 6 4.51 1.84 6.77
CA LEU A 6 5.25 0.84 7.52
C LEU A 6 4.38 -0.37 7.77
N ARG A 7 3.07 -0.16 7.98
CA ARG A 7 2.09 -1.18 8.34
C ARG A 7 1.46 -1.93 7.20
N TYR A 8 0.84 -1.18 6.30
CA TYR A 8 0.05 -1.79 5.25
C TYR A 8 0.82 -1.92 3.93
N GLY A 9 2.04 -1.39 3.85
CA GLY A 9 2.81 -1.31 2.63
C GLY A 9 2.43 -0.12 1.75
N MET A 10 2.98 -0.08 0.55
CA MET A 10 2.68 0.96 -0.44
C MET A 10 1.30 0.70 -1.07
N ALA A 11 0.71 1.73 -1.68
CA ALA A 11 -0.56 1.55 -2.42
C ALA A 11 -0.48 0.42 -3.46
N ARG A 12 0.70 0.25 -4.07
CA ARG A 12 1.00 -0.84 -5.00
C ARG A 12 0.81 -2.24 -4.40
N ASP A 13 1.14 -2.41 -3.13
CA ASP A 13 1.01 -3.68 -2.40
C ASP A 13 -0.44 -3.95 -1.97
N LEU A 14 -1.25 -2.90 -1.93
CA LEU A 14 -2.65 -2.94 -1.52
C LEU A 14 -3.60 -3.21 -2.68
N ILE A 15 -3.21 -2.87 -3.90
CA ILE A 15 -4.04 -3.06 -5.10
C ILE A 15 -3.91 -4.50 -5.58
N LEU A 16 -5.03 -5.23 -5.56
CA LEU A 16 -5.13 -6.61 -6.05
C LEU A 16 -5.53 -6.68 -7.53
N GLY A 17 -6.32 -5.70 -7.99
CA GLY A 17 -6.83 -5.61 -9.35
C GLY A 17 -7.28 -4.19 -9.69
N LEU A 18 -7.34 -3.89 -10.98
CA LEU A 18 -7.75 -2.59 -11.51
C LEU A 18 -8.71 -2.78 -12.67
N GLU A 19 -9.62 -1.83 -12.81
CA GLU A 19 -10.42 -1.61 -14.01
C GLU A 19 -10.01 -0.25 -14.59
N VAL A 20 -9.67 -0.23 -15.88
CA VAL A 20 -9.10 0.94 -16.54
C VAL A 20 -9.73 1.13 -17.90
N VAL A 21 -10.19 2.35 -18.19
CA VAL A 21 -10.57 2.78 -19.54
C VAL A 21 -9.33 3.31 -20.26
N LEU A 22 -8.99 2.70 -21.39
CA LEU A 22 -7.85 3.07 -22.23
C LEU A 22 -8.18 4.29 -23.11
N ALA A 23 -7.17 4.84 -23.78
CA ALA A 23 -7.30 6.05 -24.60
C ALA A 23 -8.24 5.89 -25.82
N ASP A 24 -8.41 4.67 -26.32
CA ASP A 24 -9.35 4.32 -27.38
C ASP A 24 -10.77 4.01 -26.86
N GLY A 25 -10.96 4.07 -25.54
CA GLY A 25 -12.22 3.77 -24.86
C GLY A 25 -12.41 2.30 -24.50
N GLU A 26 -11.46 1.41 -24.80
CA GLU A 26 -11.54 0.01 -24.39
C GLU A 26 -11.47 -0.10 -22.85
N LEU A 27 -12.34 -0.94 -22.28
CA LEU A 27 -12.32 -1.25 -20.86
C LEU A 27 -11.42 -2.47 -20.61
N TRP A 28 -10.24 -2.22 -20.04
CA TRP A 28 -9.40 -3.29 -19.54
C TRP A 28 -9.81 -3.66 -18.11
N ASN A 29 -10.14 -4.94 -17.88
CA ASN A 29 -10.53 -5.47 -16.58
C ASN A 29 -9.48 -6.46 -16.06
N GLY A 30 -8.79 -6.08 -14.99
CA GLY A 30 -7.79 -6.88 -14.30
C GLY A 30 -8.25 -7.38 -12.92
N PHE A 31 -9.55 -7.42 -12.65
CA PHE A 31 -10.08 -7.99 -11.42
C PHE A 31 -9.91 -9.51 -11.42
N CYS A 32 -9.46 -10.05 -10.30
CA CYS A 32 -9.31 -11.49 -10.15
C CYS A 32 -9.72 -12.01 -8.78
N GLY A 33 -9.83 -11.15 -7.76
CA GLY A 33 -10.13 -11.56 -6.39
C GLY A 33 -9.12 -12.51 -5.75
N LEU A 34 -8.04 -12.88 -6.45
CA LEU A 34 -7.04 -13.84 -5.99
C LEU A 34 -5.88 -13.12 -5.31
N ARG A 35 -5.44 -13.65 -4.16
CA ARG A 35 -4.26 -13.13 -3.45
C ARG A 35 -2.95 -13.34 -4.22
N LYS A 36 -2.90 -14.36 -5.10
CA LYS A 36 -1.76 -14.68 -5.94
C LYS A 36 -2.25 -15.11 -7.31
N ASN A 37 -1.83 -14.40 -8.34
CA ASN A 37 -2.12 -14.73 -9.73
C ASN A 37 -0.82 -14.56 -10.54
N ASN A 38 -0.37 -15.64 -11.17
CA ASN A 38 0.85 -15.67 -11.99
C ASN A 38 0.52 -15.89 -13.48
N SER A 39 -0.71 -15.63 -13.89
CA SER A 39 -1.17 -15.86 -15.27
C SER A 39 -0.79 -14.67 -16.15
N GLY A 40 0.39 -14.74 -16.75
CA GLY A 40 0.91 -13.69 -17.62
C GLY A 40 1.52 -12.51 -16.86
N TYR A 41 1.56 -11.34 -17.50
CA TYR A 41 2.16 -10.13 -16.94
C TYR A 41 1.23 -9.45 -15.94
N ASP A 42 1.82 -8.84 -14.91
CA ASP A 42 1.08 -8.05 -13.92
C ASP A 42 0.78 -6.64 -14.45
N LEU A 43 -0.10 -6.55 -15.46
CA LEU A 43 -0.40 -5.31 -16.19
C LEU A 43 -0.91 -4.19 -15.29
N LYS A 44 -1.56 -4.52 -14.16
CA LYS A 44 -2.02 -3.51 -13.19
C LYS A 44 -0.88 -2.62 -12.70
N GLN A 45 0.35 -3.14 -12.64
CA GLN A 45 1.54 -2.40 -12.19
C GLN A 45 1.91 -1.24 -13.11
N LEU A 46 1.57 -1.32 -14.39
CA LEU A 46 1.83 -0.26 -15.36
C LEU A 46 0.97 0.97 -15.05
N PHE A 47 -0.29 0.77 -14.65
CA PHE A 47 -1.21 1.86 -14.32
C PHE A 47 -0.93 2.47 -12.94
N ILE A 48 -0.37 1.70 -11.99
CA ILE A 48 -0.04 2.18 -10.64
C ILE A 48 1.17 3.11 -10.68
N GLY A 49 0.90 4.41 -10.58
CA GLY A 49 1.92 5.47 -10.69
C GLY A 49 2.02 6.06 -12.09
N ALA A 50 1.15 5.68 -13.03
CA ALA A 50 1.08 6.28 -14.36
C ALA A 50 0.46 7.69 -14.37
N GLU A 51 -0.12 8.13 -13.24
CA GLU A 51 -0.72 9.46 -13.09
C GLU A 51 -1.77 9.79 -14.18
N GLY A 52 -2.51 8.77 -14.64
CA GLY A 52 -3.56 8.91 -15.66
C GLY A 52 -3.07 8.96 -17.12
N THR A 53 -1.75 8.87 -17.37
CA THR A 53 -1.19 8.94 -18.73
C THR A 53 -1.45 7.70 -19.58
N LEU A 54 -1.68 6.55 -18.95
CA LEU A 54 -1.90 5.27 -19.63
C LEU A 54 -3.38 4.85 -19.68
N GLY A 55 -4.28 5.62 -19.06
CA GLY A 55 -5.70 5.30 -18.97
C GLY A 55 -6.32 5.85 -17.68
N ILE A 56 -7.64 5.79 -17.61
CA ILE A 56 -8.45 6.27 -16.49
C ILE A 56 -8.88 5.07 -15.65
N ILE A 57 -8.42 5.01 -14.39
CA ILE A 57 -8.84 3.97 -13.45
C ILE A 57 -10.30 4.23 -13.04
N THR A 58 -11.18 3.28 -13.29
CA THR A 58 -12.62 3.35 -12.96
C THR A 58 -13.01 2.45 -11.78
N GLY A 59 -12.20 1.42 -11.48
CA GLY A 59 -12.44 0.52 -10.36
C GLY A 59 -11.15 -0.06 -9.79
N VAL A 60 -11.17 -0.40 -8.50
CA VAL A 60 -10.00 -0.90 -7.76
C VAL A 60 -10.42 -2.02 -6.80
N GLU A 61 -9.78 -3.18 -6.91
CA GLU A 61 -9.82 -4.23 -5.88
C GLU A 61 -8.68 -3.99 -4.88
N VAL A 62 -9.01 -3.83 -3.60
CA VAL A 62 -8.03 -3.55 -2.55
C VAL A 62 -7.98 -4.65 -1.50
N LYS A 63 -6.78 -4.90 -0.99
CA LYS A 63 -6.53 -5.77 0.15
C LYS A 63 -7.02 -5.09 1.43
N LEU A 64 -7.91 -5.77 2.15
CA LEU A 64 -8.37 -5.35 3.47
C LEU A 64 -7.61 -6.07 4.58
N PHE A 65 -7.52 -5.41 5.73
CA PHE A 65 -6.93 -5.94 6.95
C PHE A 65 -7.97 -5.92 8.07
N PRO A 66 -7.90 -6.85 9.04
CA PRO A 66 -8.74 -6.79 10.23
C PRO A 66 -8.58 -5.45 10.95
N LYS A 67 -9.68 -4.93 11.51
CA LYS A 67 -9.64 -3.73 12.34
C LYS A 67 -8.78 -4.00 13.60
N PRO A 68 -7.76 -3.18 13.91
CA PRO A 68 -6.98 -3.34 15.13
C PRO A 68 -7.87 -3.26 16.37
N ALA A 69 -7.69 -4.18 17.32
CA ALA A 69 -8.44 -4.17 18.58
C ALA A 69 -8.03 -3.02 19.50
N ARG A 70 -6.78 -2.55 19.40
CA ARG A 70 -6.21 -1.44 20.18
C ARG A 70 -5.32 -0.58 19.29
N VAL A 71 -5.34 0.73 19.54
CA VAL A 71 -4.48 1.72 18.89
C VAL A 71 -4.00 2.66 19.98
N GLU A 72 -2.68 2.75 20.16
CA GLU A 72 -2.04 3.58 21.16
C GLU A 72 -1.16 4.63 20.46
N THR A 73 -1.11 5.85 20.97
CA THR A 73 -0.34 6.95 20.40
C THR A 73 0.55 7.57 21.47
N ALA A 74 1.85 7.72 21.18
CA ALA A 74 2.81 8.38 22.06
C ALA A 74 3.46 9.57 21.35
N TYR A 75 3.64 10.67 22.09
CA TYR A 75 4.39 11.85 21.64
C TYR A 75 5.63 11.99 22.53
N ILE A 76 6.82 11.85 21.94
CA ILE A 76 8.07 11.72 22.70
C ILE A 76 9.06 12.78 22.22
N GLY A 77 9.49 13.65 23.13
CA GLY A 77 10.62 14.54 22.90
C GLY A 77 11.94 13.78 23.04
N VAL A 78 12.87 13.99 22.11
CA VAL A 78 14.21 13.40 22.15
C VAL A 78 15.28 14.49 22.06
N ALA A 79 16.44 14.25 22.67
CA ALA A 79 17.51 15.24 22.77
C ALA A 79 18.30 15.46 21.47
N SER A 80 18.23 14.53 20.50
CA SER A 80 18.92 14.63 19.21
C SER A 80 18.30 13.76 18.12
N PHE A 81 18.76 13.93 16.88
CA PHE A 81 18.34 13.10 15.75
C PHE A 81 18.80 11.64 15.88
N GLU A 82 20.01 11.42 16.39
CA GLU A 82 20.54 10.08 16.68
C GLU A 82 19.68 9.35 17.71
N ALA A 83 19.21 10.07 18.73
CA ALA A 83 18.27 9.53 19.71
C ALA A 83 16.92 9.16 19.07
N ALA A 84 16.43 9.94 18.09
CA ALA A 84 15.24 9.60 17.33
C ALA A 84 15.42 8.29 16.53
N ILE A 85 16.56 8.13 15.85
CA ILE A 85 16.86 6.90 15.09
C ILE A 85 16.99 5.69 16.03
N ALA A 86 17.66 5.85 17.17
CA ALA A 86 17.79 4.79 18.17
C ALA A 86 16.41 4.36 18.69
N LEU A 87 15.54 5.32 19.03
CA LEU A 87 14.16 5.05 19.45
C LEU A 87 13.37 4.35 18.36
N PHE A 88 13.46 4.80 17.10
CA PHE A 88 12.77 4.17 15.97
C PHE A 88 13.20 2.71 15.77
N ARG A 89 14.52 2.42 15.83
CA ARG A 89 15.04 1.06 15.72
C ARG A 89 14.56 0.18 16.87
N GLN A 90 14.51 0.73 18.09
CA GLN A 90 14.00 0.02 19.26
C GLN A 90 12.51 -0.30 19.10
N ALA A 91 11.69 0.70 18.75
CA ALA A 91 10.27 0.53 18.50
C ALA A 91 10.00 -0.51 17.40
N ARG A 92 10.78 -0.53 16.32
CA ARG A 92 10.62 -1.53 15.25
C ARG A 92 10.93 -2.96 15.71
N ARG A 93 11.86 -3.14 16.65
CA ARG A 93 12.16 -4.46 17.23
C ARG A 93 11.08 -4.90 18.21
N ASP A 94 10.74 -4.03 19.15
CA ASP A 94 9.86 -4.37 20.28
C ASP A 94 8.40 -4.47 19.85
N CYS A 95 7.99 -3.64 18.88
CA CYS A 95 6.61 -3.61 18.40
C CYS A 95 6.42 -4.43 17.11
N SER A 96 7.48 -4.90 16.45
CA SER A 96 7.41 -5.73 15.22
C SER A 96 6.31 -5.25 14.24
N ASP A 97 5.33 -6.11 13.93
CA ASP A 97 4.18 -5.89 13.03
C ASP A 97 3.09 -4.93 13.57
N LEU A 98 3.37 -4.15 14.64
CA LEU A 98 2.44 -3.15 15.20
C LEU A 98 2.86 -1.70 14.90
N VAL A 99 4.15 -1.48 14.61
CA VAL A 99 4.63 -0.26 13.91
C VAL A 99 4.53 -0.47 12.40
N SER A 100 4.63 -1.74 12.00
CA SER A 100 4.05 -2.28 10.77
C SER A 100 2.61 -2.77 10.98
#